data_AF-A0A455W1N3-F1
#
_entry.id   AF-A0A455W1N3-F1
#
_cell.length_a   1.000
_cell.length_b   1.000
_cell.length_c   1.000
_cell.angle_alpha   90.00
_cell.angle_beta   90.00
_cell.angle_gamma   90.00
#
_symmetry.space_group_name_H-M   'P 1'
#
loop_
_entity.id
_entity.type
_entity.pdbx_description
1 polymer ?
#
loop_
_entity_poly.entity_id
_entity_poly.type
_entity_poly.pdbx_seq_one_letter_code
_entity_poly.pdbx_strand_id
1 'polypeptide(L)'
;MSNTAEIINFPNNTEQPGGRMADLSNGYTKVANEIQQLKPRLRLSGREWQCFETVIWLTYSWNKKQDRVTNTVIAELTGLSDTHVSDALKSLAERKIIFS
;
A
#
# COMPACT_ATOMS: atom_id res chain seq x y z
N MET A 1 -9.21 -32.07 54.50
CA MET A 1 -9.63 -31.71 53.12
C MET A 1 -9.49 -30.22 52.98
N SER A 2 -8.51 -29.76 52.21
CA SER A 2 -8.38 -28.35 51.85
C SER A 2 -7.53 -28.31 50.58
N ASN A 3 -8.23 -28.20 49.46
CA ASN A 3 -7.65 -28.20 48.12
C ASN A 3 -6.97 -26.84 47.91
N THR A 4 -5.65 -26.75 48.14
CA THR A 4 -4.85 -25.54 47.88
C THR A 4 -4.30 -25.60 46.46
N ALA A 5 -5.15 -25.26 45.49
CA ALA A 5 -4.67 -24.91 44.15
C ALA A 5 -4.28 -23.42 44.16
N GLU A 6 -3.04 -23.11 43.79
CA GLU A 6 -2.60 -21.73 43.59
C GLU A 6 -3.23 -21.17 42.30
N ILE A 7 -4.00 -20.09 42.45
CA ILE A 7 -4.61 -19.39 41.32
C ILE A 7 -3.56 -18.46 40.72
N ILE A 8 -3.04 -18.83 39.55
CA ILE A 8 -2.13 -17.99 38.78
C ILE A 8 -2.97 -17.00 37.97
N ASN A 9 -3.03 -15.75 38.39
CA ASN A 9 -3.66 -14.68 37.60
C ASN A 9 -2.69 -14.22 36.51
N PHE A 10 -2.97 -14.61 35.27
CA PHE A 10 -2.27 -14.07 34.11
C PHE A 10 -2.66 -12.59 33.94
N PRO A 11 -1.69 -11.69 33.67
CA PRO A 11 -2.02 -10.32 33.33
C PRO A 11 -2.85 -10.33 32.04
N ASN A 12 -4.06 -9.78 32.11
CA ASN A 12 -4.85 -9.43 30.92
C ASN A 12 -4.16 -8.26 30.23
N ASN A 13 -3.07 -8.55 29.51
CA ASN A 13 -2.38 -7.55 28.71
C ASN A 13 -3.32 -7.18 27.55
N THR A 14 -4.13 -6.14 27.76
CA THR A 14 -5.05 -5.57 26.76
C THR A 14 -4.29 -4.70 25.76
N GLU A 15 -3.00 -4.48 25.99
CA GLU A 15 -2.09 -3.93 25.00
C GLU A 15 -1.79 -5.03 23.99
N GLN A 16 -2.54 -5.03 22.89
CA GLN A 16 -2.23 -5.88 21.75
C GLN A 16 -0.76 -5.64 21.36
N PRO A 17 0.13 -6.64 21.46
CA PRO A 17 1.55 -6.47 21.15
C PRO A 17 1.83 -6.36 19.65
N GLY A 18 0.80 -6.17 18.82
CA GLY A 18 0.90 -5.98 17.38
C GLY A 18 0.98 -4.49 17.06
N GLY A 19 1.90 -4.09 16.19
CA GLY A 19 1.95 -2.73 15.66
C GLY A 19 0.61 -2.27 15.06
N ARG A 20 0.52 -0.98 14.70
CA ARG A 20 -0.68 -0.37 14.09
C ARG A 20 -1.36 -1.31 13.08
N MET A 21 -2.51 -1.86 13.46
CA MET A 21 -3.35 -2.65 12.56
C MET A 21 -4.02 -1.71 11.55
N ALA A 22 -4.30 -2.23 10.35
CA ALA A 22 -5.04 -1.46 9.36
C ALA A 22 -6.46 -1.19 9.88
N ASP A 23 -6.74 0.07 10.20
CA ASP A 23 -8.05 0.53 10.65
C ASP A 23 -8.68 1.43 9.59
N LEU A 24 -9.96 1.19 9.29
CA LEU A 24 -10.77 2.00 8.39
C LEU A 24 -10.98 3.42 8.94
N SER A 25 -10.84 3.62 10.26
CA SER A 25 -10.89 4.94 10.90
C SER A 25 -9.74 5.86 10.45
N ASN A 26 -8.60 5.30 10.02
CA ASN A 26 -7.45 6.05 9.52
C ASN A 26 -7.53 6.35 8.01
N GLY A 27 -8.73 6.25 7.45
CA GLY A 27 -9.00 6.51 6.03
C GLY A 27 -8.75 5.29 5.15
N TYR A 28 -9.28 5.37 3.93
CA TYR A 28 -9.13 4.33 2.91
C TYR A 28 -9.09 4.96 1.51
N THR A 29 -8.42 4.26 0.59
CA THR A 29 -8.40 4.65 -0.81
C THR A 29 -9.57 3.99 -1.54
N LYS A 30 -10.49 4.80 -2.06
CA LYS A 30 -11.58 4.30 -2.90
C LYS A 30 -11.06 4.06 -4.33
N VAL A 31 -10.85 2.79 -4.67
CA VAL A 31 -10.43 2.37 -6.02
C VAL A 31 -11.60 1.70 -6.74
N ALA A 32 -11.68 1.86 -8.06
CA ALA A 32 -12.68 1.15 -8.87
C ALA A 32 -12.47 -0.37 -8.77
N ASN A 33 -13.57 -1.12 -8.59
CA ASN A 33 -13.51 -2.58 -8.45
C ASN A 33 -12.89 -3.27 -9.66
N GLU A 34 -13.10 -2.73 -10.87
CA GLU A 34 -12.53 -3.26 -12.11
C GLU A 34 -10.98 -3.24 -12.08
N ILE A 35 -10.38 -2.17 -11.54
CA ILE A 35 -8.92 -2.09 -11.37
C ILE A 35 -8.46 -3.18 -10.40
N GLN A 36 -9.13 -3.34 -9.26
CA GLN A 36 -8.79 -4.36 -8.27
C GLN A 36 -8.96 -5.78 -8.79
N GLN A 37 -9.95 -6.04 -9.64
CA GLN A 37 -10.16 -7.34 -10.28
C GLN A 37 -9.07 -7.66 -11.31
N LEU A 38 -8.52 -6.64 -11.99
CA LEU A 38 -7.46 -6.83 -12.99
C LEU A 38 -6.06 -6.89 -12.38
N LYS A 39 -5.83 -6.26 -11.22
CA LYS A 39 -4.53 -6.26 -10.51
C LYS A 39 -3.87 -7.65 -10.38
N PRO A 40 -4.57 -8.71 -9.93
CA PRO A 40 -3.96 -10.04 -9.78
C PRO A 40 -3.48 -10.67 -11.09
N ARG A 41 -4.06 -10.27 -12.24
CA ARG A 41 -3.67 -10.79 -13.56
C ARG A 41 -2.49 -10.03 -14.14
N LEU A 42 -2.15 -8.87 -13.59
CA LEU A 42 -1.12 -8.00 -14.11
C LEU A 42 0.27 -8.53 -13.70
N ARG A 43 1.11 -8.80 -14.70
CA ARG A 43 2.51 -9.17 -14.48
C ARG A 43 3.35 -7.90 -14.43
N LEU A 44 3.64 -7.40 -13.23
CA LEU A 44 4.56 -6.29 -13.01
C LEU A 44 5.83 -6.79 -12.31
N SER A 45 6.97 -6.16 -12.59
CA SER A 45 8.14 -6.29 -11.72
C SER A 45 7.85 -5.63 -10.36
N GLY A 46 8.63 -5.97 -9.33
CA GLY A 46 8.43 -5.38 -7.99
C GLY A 46 8.51 -3.85 -7.98
N ARG A 47 9.40 -3.26 -8.79
CA ARG A 47 9.56 -1.80 -8.91
C ARG A 47 8.39 -1.15 -9.64
N GLU A 48 7.93 -1.79 -10.72
CA GLU A 48 6.73 -1.36 -11.45
C GLU A 48 5.50 -1.41 -10.54
N TRP A 49 5.37 -2.46 -9.72
CA TRP A 49 4.28 -2.58 -8.76
C TRP A 49 4.29 -1.45 -7.73
N GLN A 50 5.45 -1.13 -7.17
CA GLN A 50 5.61 -0.01 -6.23
C GLN A 50 5.22 1.33 -6.86
N CYS A 51 5.69 1.60 -8.08
CA CYS A 51 5.33 2.82 -8.81
C CYS A 51 3.84 2.87 -9.13
N PHE A 52 3.26 1.74 -9.56
CA PHE A 52 1.84 1.64 -9.88
C PHE A 52 0.92 1.89 -8.68
N GLU A 53 1.19 1.26 -7.53
CA GLU A 53 0.43 1.53 -6.30
C GLU A 53 0.61 2.98 -5.83
N THR A 54 1.80 3.56 -6.01
CA THR A 54 2.06 4.97 -5.68
C THR A 54 1.21 5.91 -6.53
N VAL A 55 1.06 5.64 -7.82
CA VAL A 55 0.18 6.41 -8.71
C VAL A 55 -1.28 6.28 -8.28
N ILE A 56 -1.73 5.08 -7.89
CA ILE A 56 -3.09 4.88 -7.38
C ILE A 56 -3.31 5.69 -6.10
N TRP A 57 -2.35 5.67 -5.18
CA TRP A 57 -2.41 6.43 -3.94
C TRP A 57 -2.48 7.94 -4.20
N LEU A 58 -1.63 8.46 -5.09
CA LEU A 58 -1.58 9.90 -5.40
C LEU A 58 -2.80 10.42 -6.19
N THR A 59 -3.57 9.54 -6.82
CA THR A 59 -4.77 9.92 -7.58
C THR A 59 -6.05 9.63 -6.81
N TYR A 60 -6.34 8.34 -6.59
CA TYR A 60 -7.60 7.89 -6.02
C TYR A 60 -7.75 8.23 -4.54
N SER A 61 -6.66 8.29 -3.75
CA SER A 61 -6.78 8.70 -2.34
C SER A 61 -7.18 10.17 -2.20
N TRP A 62 -6.90 10.98 -3.23
CA TRP A 62 -7.29 12.38 -3.31
C TRP A 62 -8.58 12.60 -4.11
N ASN A 63 -9.26 11.51 -4.48
CA ASN A 63 -10.48 11.50 -5.29
C ASN A 63 -10.31 12.22 -6.64
N LYS A 64 -9.11 12.16 -7.24
CA LYS A 64 -8.79 12.71 -8.56
C LYS A 64 -8.69 11.59 -9.59
N LYS A 65 -9.15 11.85 -10.82
CA LYS A 65 -9.02 10.90 -11.95
C LYS A 65 -7.59 10.82 -12.50
N GLN A 66 -6.88 11.94 -12.46
CA GLN A 66 -5.51 12.09 -12.93
C GLN A 66 -4.82 13.16 -12.08
N ASP A 67 -3.51 13.04 -11.90
CA ASP A 67 -2.70 14.05 -11.26
C ASP A 67 -1.34 14.16 -11.95
N ARG A 68 -0.73 15.34 -11.88
CA ARG A 68 0.63 15.57 -12.42
C ARG A 68 1.62 15.37 -11.28
N VAL A 69 2.36 14.28 -11.35
CA VAL A 69 3.31 13.88 -10.31
C VAL A 69 4.74 13.93 -10.88
N THR A 70 5.69 14.42 -10.08
CA THR A 70 7.12 14.39 -10.44
C THR A 70 7.76 13.09 -9.97
N ASN A 71 8.78 12.62 -10.70
CA ASN A 71 9.49 11.38 -10.36
C ASN A 71 10.10 11.43 -8.94
N THR A 72 10.51 12.61 -8.49
CA THR A 72 11.02 12.85 -7.12
C THR A 72 10.01 12.49 -6.04
N VAL A 73 8.72 12.80 -6.21
CA VAL A 73 7.67 12.48 -5.25
C VAL A 73 7.46 10.97 -5.19
N ILE A 74 7.49 10.30 -6.35
CA ILE A 74 7.35 8.84 -6.41
C ILE A 74 8.58 8.16 -5.80
N ALA A 75 9.78 8.67 -6.06
CA ALA A 75 11.02 8.19 -5.48
C ALA A 75 11.01 8.31 -3.95
N GLU A 76 10.55 9.45 -3.40
CA GLU A 76 10.42 9.66 -1.95
C GLU A 76 9.43 8.68 -1.30
N LEU A 77 8.28 8.43 -1.94
CA LEU A 77 7.27 7.52 -1.42
C LEU A 77 7.65 6.04 -1.52
N THR A 78 8.36 5.65 -2.59
CA THR A 78 8.75 4.26 -2.84
C THR A 78 10.10 3.88 -2.23
N GLY A 79 10.94 4.86 -1.91
CA GLY A 79 12.33 4.65 -1.52
C GLY A 79 13.24 4.18 -2.65
N LEU A 80 12.77 4.25 -3.91
CA LEU A 80 13.57 3.92 -5.09
C LEU A 80 14.40 5.12 -5.55
N SER A 81 15.49 4.85 -6.28
CA SER A 81 16.24 5.92 -6.95
C SER A 81 15.44 6.49 -8.13
N ASP A 82 15.64 7.78 -8.43
CA ASP A 82 14.93 8.49 -9.50
C ASP A 82 15.10 7.83 -10.88
N THR A 83 16.27 7.24 -11.15
CA THR A 83 16.53 6.46 -12.37
C THR A 83 15.64 5.22 -12.45
N HIS A 84 15.51 4.46 -11.36
CA HIS A 84 14.67 3.26 -11.34
C HIS A 84 13.19 3.59 -11.44
N VAL A 85 12.76 4.70 -10.85
CA VAL A 85 11.40 5.22 -11.00
C VAL A 85 11.14 5.59 -12.46
N SER A 86 12.06 6.33 -13.09
CA SER A 86 11.95 6.73 -14.49
C SER A 86 11.83 5.53 -15.42
N ASP A 87 12.66 4.49 -15.23
CA ASP A 87 12.61 3.27 -16.04
C ASP A 87 11.30 2.49 -15.82
N ALA A 88 10.84 2.38 -14.57
CA ALA A 88 9.58 1.71 -14.24
C ALA A 88 8.37 2.44 -14.84
N LEU A 89 8.32 3.78 -14.76
CA LEU A 89 7.26 4.59 -15.36
C LEU A 89 7.24 4.47 -16.89
N LYS A 90 8.42 4.45 -17.54
CA LYS A 90 8.50 4.22 -18.99
C LYS A 90 7.94 2.86 -19.38
N SER A 91 8.33 1.78 -18.69
CA SER A 91 7.78 0.43 -18.95
C SER A 91 6.26 0.38 -18.77
N LEU A 92 5.74 1.00 -17.70
CA LEU A 92 4.30 1.09 -17.46
C LEU A 92 3.56 1.88 -18.55
N ALA A 93 4.16 2.95 -19.06
CA ALA A 93 3.62 3.78 -20.13
C ALA A 93 3.63 3.04 -21.49
N GLU A 94 4.73 2.35 -21.82
CA GLU A 94 4.85 1.52 -23.03
C GLU A 94 3.77 0.42 -23.06
N ARG A 95 3.46 -0.14 -21.90
CA ARG A 95 2.40 -1.15 -21.72
C ARG A 95 1.00 -0.56 -21.64
N LYS A 96 0.85 0.76 -21.75
CA LYS A 96 -0.43 1.51 -21.69
C LYS A 96 -1.20 1.29 -20.39
N ILE A 97 -0.48 1.10 -19.28
CA ILE A 97 -1.08 0.96 -17.95
C ILE A 97 -1.28 2.34 -17.32
N ILE A 98 -0.32 3.24 -17.54
CA ILE A 98 -0.37 4.64 -17.13
C ILE A 98 -0.19 5.55 -18.34
N PHE A 99 -0.69 6.79 -18.23
CA PHE A 99 -0.46 7.84 -19.21
C PHE A 99 0.77 8.65 -18.79
N SER A 100 1.71 8.86 -19.70
CA SER A 100 2.89 9.72 -19.53
C SER A 100 2.75 10.98 -20.38
#